data_AF-A0A0L1IDC7-F1
#
_entry.id   AF-A0A0L1IDC7-F1
#
_cell.length_a   1.000
_cell.length_b   1.000
_cell.length_c   1.000
_cell.angle_alpha   90.00
_cell.angle_beta   90.00
_cell.angle_gamma   90.00
#
_symmetry.space_group_name_H-M   'P 1'
#
loop_
_entity.id
_entity.type
_entity.pdbx_description
1 polymer ?
#
loop_
_entity_poly.entity_id
_entity_poly.type
_entity_poly.pdbx_seq_one_letter_code
_entity_poly.pdbx_strand_id
1 'polypeptide(L)'
;MSRSYYIRRCNIWWLCIDDFTSGKLNCDLIIHYGHSMFNTFDLDTIKKNFDKNDIILLLGTIQFSCIVHNVHNILKKENYFHTFLPIPQVLPLTKGEVLGCTSPNLYEFLYEHIIKYERDKKYSELEKEKGEEGKNKETQEKRDNINNIILVNKMKESLNEHDIRKECQIFLKKKNVKIIFIADGRFHLESVMIHNPDFLFYRYNPFDKIITEEKYDYKLFYDIRKNEIKKCVNCKSIGIKLSPLGRQGSFNIITNIPRV
;
A
#
# COMPACT_ATOMS: atom_id res chain seq x y z
N MET A 1 -20.84 36.89 -24.36
CA MET A 1 -21.50 35.59 -24.67
C MET A 1 -20.56 34.49 -24.21
N SER A 2 -20.92 33.72 -23.19
CA SER A 2 -20.05 32.68 -22.62
C SER A 2 -19.93 31.51 -23.60
N ARG A 3 -18.73 30.99 -23.80
CA ARG A 3 -18.47 29.83 -24.68
C ARG A 3 -18.19 28.61 -23.81
N SER A 4 -18.78 27.47 -24.18
CA SER A 4 -18.52 26.18 -23.55
C SER A 4 -17.92 25.24 -24.59
N TYR A 5 -16.82 24.59 -24.24
CA TYR A 5 -16.14 23.62 -25.09
C TYR A 5 -16.21 22.25 -24.45
N TYR A 6 -16.52 21.23 -25.25
CA TYR A 6 -16.56 19.83 -24.80
C TYR A 6 -15.37 19.06 -25.37
N ILE A 7 -14.39 18.74 -24.53
CA ILE A 7 -13.19 18.00 -24.94
C ILE A 7 -13.54 16.51 -24.99
N ARG A 8 -13.63 15.94 -26.20
CA ARG A 8 -14.02 14.54 -26.45
C ARG A 8 -12.86 13.53 -26.43
N ARG A 9 -11.71 13.88 -25.86
CA ARG A 9 -10.62 12.92 -25.69
C ARG A 9 -10.95 11.91 -24.59
N CYS A 10 -10.57 10.65 -24.78
CA CYS A 10 -10.68 9.62 -23.75
C CYS A 10 -9.79 9.98 -22.56
N ASN A 11 -10.39 10.50 -21.50
CA ASN A 11 -9.74 10.75 -20.22
C ASN A 11 -9.94 9.50 -19.35
N ILE A 12 -8.88 8.70 -19.24
CA ILE A 12 -8.94 7.40 -18.56
C ILE A 12 -8.63 7.53 -17.06
N TRP A 13 -7.98 8.63 -16.63
CA TRP A 13 -7.59 8.92 -15.23
C TRP A 13 -7.42 10.43 -14.96
N TRP A 14 -7.26 10.81 -13.68
CA TRP A 14 -6.87 12.16 -13.25
C TRP A 14 -5.54 12.66 -13.83
N LEU A 15 -4.66 11.74 -14.25
CA LEU A 15 -3.40 12.08 -14.92
C LEU A 15 -3.59 12.61 -16.35
N CYS A 16 -4.82 12.59 -16.89
CA CYS A 16 -5.14 13.01 -18.24
C CYS A 16 -5.91 14.34 -18.30
N ILE A 17 -5.77 15.23 -17.30
CA ILE A 17 -6.36 16.57 -17.39
C ILE A 17 -5.74 17.28 -18.61
N ASP A 18 -6.58 17.67 -19.57
CA ASP A 18 -6.17 18.31 -20.83
C ASP A 18 -6.09 19.84 -20.69
N ASP A 19 -5.29 20.28 -19.73
CA ASP A 19 -4.99 21.69 -19.45
C ASP A 19 -4.38 22.40 -20.66
N PHE A 20 -3.57 21.69 -21.44
CA PHE A 20 -2.98 22.19 -22.67
C PHE A 20 -4.02 22.58 -23.73
N THR A 21 -4.99 21.70 -24.01
CA THR A 21 -6.06 22.02 -24.98
C THR A 21 -6.98 23.09 -24.42
N SER A 22 -7.31 23.04 -23.13
CA SER A 22 -8.09 24.09 -22.46
C SER A 22 -7.40 25.46 -22.53
N GLY A 23 -6.09 25.52 -22.35
CA GLY A 23 -5.30 26.74 -22.48
C GLY A 23 -5.31 27.30 -23.90
N LYS A 24 -5.18 26.44 -24.92
CA LYS A 24 -5.29 26.85 -26.34
C LYS A 24 -6.68 27.37 -26.72
N LEU A 25 -7.72 26.92 -26.03
CA LEU A 25 -9.09 27.37 -26.23
C LEU A 25 -9.45 28.62 -25.41
N ASN A 26 -8.49 29.17 -24.65
CA ASN A 26 -8.69 30.26 -23.68
C ASN A 26 -9.84 29.96 -22.72
N CYS A 27 -9.91 28.74 -22.19
CA CYS A 27 -10.87 28.39 -21.14
C CYS A 27 -10.44 28.97 -19.79
N ASP A 28 -11.32 29.75 -19.15
CA ASP A 28 -11.08 30.28 -17.79
C ASP A 28 -11.28 29.22 -16.69
N LEU A 29 -12.02 28.14 -16.98
CA LEU A 29 -12.36 27.07 -16.04
C LEU A 29 -12.37 25.70 -16.76
N ILE A 30 -11.84 24.68 -16.09
CA ILE A 30 -11.94 23.28 -16.51
C ILE A 30 -12.85 22.54 -15.53
N ILE A 31 -13.87 21.86 -16.05
CA ILE A 31 -14.72 20.98 -15.26
C ILE A 31 -14.41 19.52 -15.63
N HIS A 32 -13.87 18.75 -14.68
CA HIS A 32 -13.49 17.35 -14.87
C HIS A 32 -14.37 16.45 -14.01
N TYR A 33 -15.26 15.68 -14.65
CA TYR A 33 -16.20 14.76 -13.99
C TYR A 33 -15.73 13.30 -14.04
N GLY A 34 -16.20 12.46 -13.12
CA GLY A 34 -16.11 10.99 -13.24
C GLY A 34 -15.46 10.22 -12.10
N HIS A 35 -15.15 10.86 -10.96
CA HIS A 35 -14.22 10.27 -10.00
C HIS A 35 -14.72 10.08 -8.57
N SER A 36 -15.98 10.43 -8.29
CA SER A 36 -16.58 10.24 -6.97
C SER A 36 -17.94 9.61 -7.14
N MET A 37 -18.17 8.48 -6.47
CA MET A 37 -19.45 7.81 -6.51
C MET A 37 -19.96 7.59 -5.09
N PHE A 38 -21.21 7.96 -4.85
CA PHE A 38 -21.85 7.83 -3.54
C PHE A 38 -22.62 6.51 -3.50
N ASN A 39 -22.01 5.47 -2.91
CA ASN A 39 -22.70 4.22 -2.59
C ASN A 39 -22.73 4.01 -1.07
N THR A 40 -23.79 3.35 -0.59
CA THR A 40 -23.88 2.89 0.79
C THR A 40 -23.06 1.62 0.97
N PHE A 41 -22.25 1.56 2.02
CA PHE A 41 -21.47 0.39 2.37
C PHE A 41 -22.22 -0.50 3.34
N ASP A 42 -22.19 -1.82 3.12
CA ASP A 42 -22.78 -2.79 4.02
C ASP A 42 -21.75 -3.29 5.04
N LEU A 43 -21.80 -2.72 6.25
CA LEU A 43 -20.91 -3.09 7.36
C LEU A 43 -21.09 -4.53 7.81
N ASP A 44 -22.28 -5.11 7.66
CA ASP A 44 -22.53 -6.48 8.08
C ASP A 44 -21.72 -7.47 7.24
N THR A 45 -21.43 -7.11 5.99
CA THR A 45 -20.60 -7.95 5.12
C THR A 45 -19.17 -8.08 5.68
N ILE A 46 -18.55 -7.02 6.19
CA ILE A 46 -17.24 -7.13 6.86
C ILE A 46 -17.38 -7.96 8.14
N LYS A 47 -18.35 -7.64 8.99
CA LYS A 47 -18.52 -8.28 10.31
C LYS A 47 -18.83 -9.79 10.22
N LYS A 48 -19.43 -10.24 9.12
CA LYS A 48 -19.74 -11.67 8.90
C LYS A 48 -18.57 -12.47 8.33
N ASN A 49 -17.61 -11.81 7.68
CA ASN A 49 -16.52 -12.48 6.95
C ASN A 49 -15.15 -12.42 7.67
N PHE A 50 -15.00 -11.58 8.69
CA PHE A 50 -13.73 -11.39 9.40
C PHE A 50 -13.88 -11.50 10.90
N ASP A 51 -12.92 -12.15 11.55
CA ASP A 51 -12.88 -12.33 12.99
C ASP A 51 -12.37 -11.07 13.70
N LYS A 52 -12.83 -10.83 14.93
CA LYS A 52 -12.38 -9.68 15.74
C LYS A 52 -10.88 -9.66 16.04
N ASN A 53 -10.22 -10.83 15.93
CA ASN A 53 -8.78 -11.00 16.12
C ASN A 53 -7.97 -10.73 14.84
N ASP A 54 -8.61 -10.60 13.68
CA ASP A 54 -7.93 -10.27 12.44
C ASP A 54 -7.41 -8.83 12.48
N ILE A 55 -6.25 -8.61 11.85
CA ILE A 55 -5.67 -7.28 11.65
C ILE A 55 -6.12 -6.81 10.26
N ILE A 56 -7.00 -5.82 10.23
CA ILE A 56 -7.60 -5.33 8.98
C ILE A 56 -6.95 -4.03 8.52
N LEU A 57 -6.64 -3.97 7.23
CA LEU A 57 -6.24 -2.76 6.51
C LEU A 57 -7.26 -2.47 5.41
N LEU A 58 -7.72 -1.22 5.32
CA LEU A 58 -8.70 -0.78 4.34
C LEU A 58 -8.01 0.06 3.25
N LEU A 59 -8.25 -0.30 2.00
CA LEU A 59 -7.78 0.43 0.82
C LEU A 59 -8.92 0.51 -0.22
N GLY A 60 -8.79 1.35 -1.23
CA GLY A 60 -9.75 1.46 -2.32
C GLY A 60 -9.31 2.40 -3.42
N THR A 61 -10.17 2.58 -4.42
CA THR A 61 -9.98 3.61 -5.46
C THR A 61 -10.53 4.95 -4.99
N ILE A 62 -10.17 6.03 -5.69
CA ILE A 62 -10.66 7.38 -5.41
C ILE A 62 -12.19 7.46 -5.35
N GLN A 63 -12.88 6.71 -6.22
CA GLN A 63 -14.34 6.65 -6.29
C GLN A 63 -14.97 6.16 -4.99
N PHE A 64 -14.25 5.34 -4.22
CA PHE A 64 -14.70 4.75 -2.96
C PHE A 64 -13.93 5.26 -1.73
N SER A 65 -13.11 6.31 -1.87
CA SER A 65 -12.33 6.87 -0.77
C SER A 65 -13.21 7.26 0.43
N CYS A 66 -14.33 7.96 0.19
CA CYS A 66 -15.28 8.31 1.26
C CYS A 66 -15.81 7.07 2.00
N ILE A 67 -16.02 5.96 1.28
CA ILE A 67 -16.50 4.70 1.87
C ILE A 67 -15.41 4.08 2.76
N VAL A 68 -14.17 3.99 2.26
CA VAL A 68 -13.02 3.49 3.05
C VAL A 68 -12.93 4.24 4.39
N HIS A 69 -13.01 5.57 4.34
CA HIS A 69 -12.97 6.43 5.53
C HIS A 69 -14.16 6.23 6.46
N ASN A 70 -15.38 6.17 5.92
CA ASN A 70 -16.57 5.97 6.73
C ASN A 70 -16.56 4.61 7.44
N VAL A 71 -16.23 3.55 6.71
CA VAL A 71 -16.11 2.19 7.25
C VAL A 71 -15.06 2.14 8.35
N HIS A 72 -13.90 2.72 8.11
CA HIS A 72 -12.85 2.83 9.11
C HIS A 72 -13.34 3.54 10.37
N ASN A 73 -13.97 4.71 10.24
CA ASN A 73 -14.45 5.49 11.38
C ASN A 73 -15.51 4.74 12.20
N ILE A 74 -16.43 4.04 11.54
CA ILE A 74 -17.49 3.28 12.22
C ILE A 74 -16.88 2.08 12.96
N LEU A 75 -16.06 1.26 12.31
CA LEU A 75 -15.42 0.11 12.93
C LEU A 75 -14.50 0.50 14.09
N LYS A 76 -13.82 1.65 13.97
CA LYS A 76 -13.01 2.23 15.04
C LYS A 76 -13.86 2.68 16.22
N LYS A 77 -14.99 3.36 15.96
CA LYS A 77 -15.92 3.83 17.01
C LYS A 77 -16.56 2.66 17.76
N GLU A 78 -16.87 1.58 17.06
CA GLU A 78 -17.43 0.35 17.63
C GLU A 78 -16.39 -0.54 18.31
N ASN A 79 -15.10 -0.22 18.18
CA ASN A 79 -13.98 -1.04 18.65
C ASN A 79 -14.12 -2.52 18.23
N TYR A 80 -14.53 -2.74 16.98
CA TYR A 80 -14.93 -4.07 16.51
C TYR A 80 -13.73 -5.04 16.40
N PHE A 81 -12.61 -4.57 15.86
CA PHE A 81 -11.36 -5.32 15.77
C PHE A 81 -10.44 -4.99 16.95
N HIS A 82 -9.82 -6.01 17.55
CA HIS A 82 -8.87 -5.83 18.66
C HIS A 82 -7.62 -5.04 18.24
N THR A 83 -7.21 -5.19 16.99
CA THR A 83 -6.07 -4.46 16.41
C THR A 83 -6.53 -3.84 15.10
N PHE A 84 -6.85 -2.55 15.15
CA PHE A 84 -7.32 -1.81 13.99
C PHE A 84 -6.32 -0.73 13.57
N LEU A 85 -5.65 -0.97 12.45
CA LEU A 85 -4.59 -0.11 11.94
C LEU A 85 -5.15 1.13 11.23
N PRO A 86 -4.44 2.27 11.27
CA PRO A 86 -4.83 3.43 10.49
C PRO A 86 -4.84 3.13 8.99
N ILE A 87 -5.54 3.96 8.22
CA ILE A 87 -5.60 3.82 6.76
C ILE A 87 -4.23 4.23 6.16
N PRO A 88 -3.56 3.37 5.36
CA PRO A 88 -2.30 3.70 4.69
C PRO A 88 -2.43 4.90 3.74
N GLN A 89 -1.34 5.64 3.52
CA GLN A 89 -1.33 6.76 2.58
C GLN A 89 -0.01 6.82 1.81
N VAL A 90 -0.11 7.02 0.50
CA VAL A 90 1.03 7.37 -0.36
C VAL A 90 0.78 8.77 -0.91
N LEU A 91 1.62 9.73 -0.54
CA LEU A 91 1.46 11.09 -1.06
C LEU A 91 1.73 11.12 -2.58
N PRO A 92 0.98 11.94 -3.34
CA PRO A 92 -0.03 12.93 -2.91
C PRO A 92 -1.46 12.39 -2.80
N LEU A 93 -1.65 11.05 -2.84
CA LEU A 93 -2.97 10.44 -2.82
C LEU A 93 -3.67 10.61 -1.48
N THR A 94 -4.99 10.50 -1.50
CA THR A 94 -5.82 10.45 -0.29
C THR A 94 -5.48 9.20 0.52
N LYS A 95 -5.71 9.22 1.84
CA LYS A 95 -5.52 8.00 2.64
C LYS A 95 -6.41 6.88 2.11
N GLY A 96 -5.84 5.71 1.95
CA GLY A 96 -6.52 4.51 1.47
C GLY A 96 -6.64 4.44 -0.05
N GLU A 97 -6.33 5.52 -0.76
CA GLU A 97 -6.40 5.57 -2.21
C GLU A 97 -5.20 4.84 -2.84
N VAL A 98 -5.50 4.06 -3.87
CA VAL A 98 -4.51 3.33 -4.66
C VAL A 98 -4.72 3.60 -6.15
N LEU A 99 -3.61 3.81 -6.86
CA LEU A 99 -3.57 3.90 -8.32
C LEU A 99 -2.87 2.67 -8.92
N GLY A 100 -3.17 2.36 -10.19
CA GLY A 100 -2.48 1.27 -10.89
C GLY A 100 -0.97 1.48 -11.00
N CYS A 101 -0.51 2.73 -10.97
CA CYS A 101 0.90 3.10 -11.01
C CYS A 101 1.51 3.41 -9.63
N THR A 102 0.70 3.47 -8.57
CA THR A 102 1.14 3.92 -7.24
C THR A 102 0.43 3.12 -6.16
N SER A 103 1.19 2.28 -5.45
CA SER A 103 0.69 1.40 -4.39
C SER A 103 1.50 1.61 -3.11
N PRO A 104 0.86 1.47 -1.93
CA PRO A 104 1.57 1.57 -0.65
C PRO A 104 2.52 0.39 -0.41
N ASN A 105 3.65 0.67 0.24
CA ASN A 105 4.50 -0.36 0.84
C ASN A 105 3.88 -0.79 2.17
N LEU A 106 3.18 -1.93 2.16
CA LEU A 106 2.48 -2.44 3.34
C LEU A 106 3.44 -3.08 4.35
N TYR A 107 4.64 -3.50 3.94
CA TYR A 107 5.65 -4.00 4.88
C TYR A 107 6.14 -2.89 5.79
N GLU A 108 6.57 -1.76 5.20
CA GLU A 108 6.99 -0.58 5.95
C GLU A 108 5.86 -0.06 6.84
N PHE A 109 4.65 0.00 6.29
CA PHE A 109 3.47 0.42 7.05
C PHE A 109 3.21 -0.48 8.27
N LEU A 110 3.21 -1.80 8.09
CA LEU A 110 2.98 -2.78 9.16
C LEU A 110 4.09 -2.73 10.21
N TYR A 111 5.34 -2.56 9.77
CA TYR A 111 6.49 -2.48 10.65
C TYR A 111 6.39 -1.27 11.58
N GLU A 112 6.15 -0.08 11.04
CA GLU A 112 6.08 1.15 11.82
C GLU A 112 4.91 1.17 12.81
N HIS A 113 3.78 0.54 12.49
CA HIS A 113 2.57 0.60 13.34
C HIS A 113 2.44 -0.53 14.35
N ILE A 114 3.03 -1.71 14.09
CA ILE A 114 2.91 -2.87 14.99
C ILE A 114 4.28 -3.34 15.46
N ILE A 115 5.11 -3.79 14.53
CA ILE A 115 6.30 -4.58 14.86
C ILE A 115 7.31 -3.75 15.64
N LYS A 116 7.54 -2.51 15.20
CA LYS A 116 8.42 -1.55 15.88
C LYS A 116 7.92 -1.22 17.29
N TYR A 117 6.61 -1.00 17.45
CA TYR A 117 6.03 -0.75 18.76
C TYR A 117 6.17 -1.95 19.71
N GLU A 118 5.88 -3.17 19.25
CA GLU A 118 6.07 -4.39 20.04
C GLU A 118 7.54 -4.60 20.43
N ARG A 119 8.45 -4.29 19.50
CA ARG A 119 9.90 -4.35 19.70
C ARG A 119 10.38 -3.35 20.74
N ASP A 120 9.94 -2.10 20.67
CA ASP A 120 10.31 -1.01 21.58
C ASP A 120 9.73 -1.23 22.98
N LYS A 121 8.52 -1.81 23.07
CA LYS A 121 7.92 -2.20 24.35
C LYS A 121 8.73 -3.30 25.03
N LYS A 122 9.08 -4.35 24.30
CA LYS A 122 9.92 -5.44 24.81
C LYS A 122 11.29 -4.94 25.26
N TYR A 123 11.86 -3.99 24.52
CA TYR A 123 13.12 -3.32 24.89
C TYR A 123 12.99 -2.57 26.21
N SER A 124 11.92 -1.79 26.38
CA SER A 124 11.66 -1.00 27.59
C SER A 124 11.41 -1.88 28.83
N GLU A 125 10.81 -3.07 28.65
CA GLU A 125 10.64 -4.07 29.72
C GLU A 125 11.99 -4.67 30.15
N LEU A 126 12.82 -5.07 29.19
CA LEU A 126 14.17 -5.60 29.44
C LEU A 126 15.11 -4.56 30.08
N GLU A 127 14.94 -3.26 29.82
CA GLU A 127 15.71 -2.21 30.50
C GLU A 127 15.27 -1.97 31.95
N LYS A 128 13.99 -2.17 32.28
CA LYS A 128 13.50 -2.06 33.66
C LYS A 128 14.00 -3.20 34.54
N GLU A 129 14.05 -4.42 34.00
CA GLU A 129 14.61 -5.58 34.70
C GLU A 129 16.10 -5.38 35.06
N LYS A 130 16.88 -4.67 34.24
CA LYS A 130 18.26 -4.26 34.57
C LYS A 130 18.38 -3.30 35.75
N GLY A 131 17.33 -2.55 36.06
CA GLY A 131 17.32 -1.54 37.13
C GLY A 131 17.03 -2.11 38.53
N GLU A 132 16.43 -3.31 38.61
CA GLU A 132 16.02 -3.92 39.88
C GLU A 132 17.00 -5.01 40.38
N GLU A 133 17.84 -5.59 39.51
CA GLU A 133 18.89 -6.57 39.87
C GLU A 133 20.18 -5.93 40.43
N GLY A 134 20.01 -4.97 41.35
CA GLY A 134 21.12 -4.26 42.01
C GLY A 134 21.73 -4.96 43.23
N LYS A 135 21.34 -6.18 43.59
CA LYS A 135 21.93 -6.93 44.73
C LYS A 135 21.96 -8.46 44.51
N ASN A 136 23.16 -8.95 44.17
CA ASN A 136 23.67 -10.35 44.23
C ASN A 136 23.12 -11.32 43.16
N LYS A 137 23.90 -11.84 42.18
CA LYS A 137 24.82 -13.00 42.33
C LYS A 137 25.65 -13.29 41.04
N GLU A 138 26.44 -14.36 41.08
CA GLU A 138 27.59 -14.68 40.23
C GLU A 138 27.31 -15.37 38.86
N THR A 139 28.20 -15.04 37.91
CA THR A 139 28.72 -15.78 36.73
C THR A 139 27.80 -16.29 35.59
N GLN A 140 26.50 -16.55 35.79
CA GLN A 140 25.58 -16.87 34.67
C GLN A 140 24.90 -15.60 34.12
N GLU A 141 24.48 -14.70 35.02
CA GLU A 141 23.87 -13.39 34.71
C GLU A 141 24.77 -12.51 33.82
N LYS A 142 26.10 -12.60 33.93
CA LYS A 142 27.00 -11.79 33.08
C LYS A 142 26.91 -12.12 31.59
N ARG A 143 26.71 -13.40 31.21
CA ARG A 143 26.55 -13.79 29.80
C ARG A 143 25.20 -13.38 29.24
N ASP A 144 24.15 -13.54 30.03
CA ASP A 144 22.79 -13.12 29.65
C ASP A 144 22.70 -11.58 29.55
N ASN A 145 23.41 -10.86 30.43
CA ASN A 145 23.51 -9.41 30.39
C ASN A 145 24.32 -8.91 29.17
N ILE A 146 25.42 -9.59 28.78
CA ILE A 146 26.16 -9.28 27.54
C ILE A 146 25.30 -9.57 26.30
N ASN A 147 24.60 -10.70 26.25
CA ASN A 147 23.69 -11.02 25.15
C ASN A 147 22.55 -10.00 25.03
N ASN A 148 21.99 -9.56 26.16
CA ASN A 148 20.99 -8.50 26.21
C ASN A 148 21.57 -7.14 25.76
N ILE A 149 22.82 -6.82 26.09
CA ILE A 149 23.49 -5.58 25.63
C ILE A 149 23.76 -5.62 24.11
N ILE A 150 24.19 -6.76 23.57
CA ILE A 150 24.39 -6.93 22.13
C ILE A 150 23.06 -6.84 21.39
N LEU A 151 22.00 -7.43 21.93
CA LEU A 151 20.65 -7.35 21.38
C LEU A 151 20.15 -5.90 21.36
N VAL A 152 20.34 -5.18 22.47
CA VAL A 152 20.01 -3.76 22.63
C VAL A 152 20.74 -2.87 21.62
N ASN A 153 22.04 -3.08 21.43
CA ASN A 153 22.83 -2.31 20.47
C ASN A 153 22.45 -2.62 19.02
N LYS A 154 22.17 -3.89 18.71
CA LYS A 154 21.65 -4.32 17.40
C LYS A 154 20.23 -3.82 17.15
N MET A 155 19.49 -3.50 18.21
CA MET A 155 18.12 -2.98 18.12
C MET A 155 18.05 -1.49 17.78
N LYS A 156 19.12 -0.73 18.04
CA LYS A 156 19.25 0.72 17.75
C LYS A 156 19.62 1.06 16.31
N GLU A 157 20.12 0.11 15.52
CA GLU A 157 20.43 0.35 14.11
C GLU A 157 19.15 0.46 13.28
N SER A 158 19.10 1.46 12.37
CA SER A 158 18.05 1.57 11.37
C SER A 158 18.06 0.33 10.49
N LEU A 159 16.99 -0.48 10.55
CA LEU A 159 16.87 -1.65 9.70
C LEU A 159 16.77 -1.24 8.24
N ASN A 160 17.45 -1.99 7.36
CA ASN A 160 17.25 -1.85 5.93
C ASN A 160 15.88 -2.42 5.51
N GLU A 161 15.42 -2.04 4.31
CA GLU A 161 14.14 -2.48 3.75
C GLU A 161 13.99 -4.02 3.69
N HIS A 162 15.08 -4.72 3.42
CA HIS A 162 15.10 -6.17 3.32
C HIS A 162 14.88 -6.86 4.68
N ASP A 163 15.46 -6.32 5.75
CA ASP A 163 15.31 -6.84 7.10
C ASP A 163 13.91 -6.53 7.66
N ILE A 164 13.37 -5.33 7.37
CA ILE A 164 11.97 -4.99 7.65
C ILE A 164 11.03 -6.02 7.00
N ARG A 165 11.24 -6.31 5.71
CA ARG A 165 10.41 -7.27 4.99
C ARG A 165 10.47 -8.66 5.61
N LYS A 166 11.65 -9.14 6.01
CA LYS A 166 11.81 -10.43 6.67
C LYS A 166 11.05 -10.51 8.00
N GLU A 167 11.15 -9.46 8.83
CA GLU A 167 10.41 -9.41 10.09
C GLU A 167 8.89 -9.42 9.84
N CYS A 168 8.41 -8.65 8.88
CA CYS A 168 7.01 -8.66 8.46
C CYS A 168 6.56 -10.04 7.97
N GLN A 169 7.35 -10.76 7.17
CA GLN A 169 7.02 -12.11 6.72
C GLN A 169 6.86 -13.09 7.88
N ILE A 170 7.70 -12.98 8.91
CA ILE A 170 7.58 -13.81 10.12
C ILE A 170 6.29 -13.46 10.87
N PHE A 171 5.96 -12.16 10.97
CA PHE A 171 4.73 -11.69 11.59
C PHE A 171 3.48 -12.18 10.86
N LEU A 172 3.44 -12.05 9.53
CA LEU A 172 2.32 -12.46 8.66
C LEU A 172 2.05 -13.97 8.73
N LYS A 173 3.06 -14.80 9.01
CA LYS A 173 2.87 -16.24 9.24
C LYS A 173 2.20 -16.57 10.58
N LYS A 174 2.29 -15.66 11.56
CA LYS A 174 1.77 -15.86 12.92
C LYS A 174 0.43 -15.18 13.17
N LYS A 175 0.12 -14.13 12.40
CA LYS A 175 -1.05 -13.26 12.59
C LYS A 175 -1.80 -13.12 11.28
N ASN A 176 -3.13 -13.13 11.37
CA ASN A 176 -4.00 -12.95 10.22
C ASN A 176 -4.13 -11.46 9.87
N VAL A 177 -3.24 -10.96 9.01
CA VAL A 177 -3.36 -9.62 8.43
C VAL A 177 -4.10 -9.71 7.10
N LYS A 178 -5.22 -9.01 6.98
CA LYS A 178 -6.09 -9.04 5.81
C LYS A 178 -6.29 -7.63 5.25
N ILE A 179 -6.08 -7.49 3.94
CA ILE A 179 -6.29 -6.25 3.21
C ILE A 179 -7.67 -6.32 2.56
N ILE A 180 -8.57 -5.40 2.94
CA ILE A 180 -9.88 -5.26 2.29
C ILE A 180 -9.80 -4.09 1.33
N PHE A 181 -9.87 -4.39 0.04
CA PHE A 181 -9.84 -3.44 -1.05
C PHE A 181 -11.25 -3.16 -1.55
N ILE A 182 -11.72 -1.93 -1.41
CA ILE A 182 -13.06 -1.49 -1.78
C ILE A 182 -13.01 -0.97 -3.21
N ALA A 183 -13.45 -1.81 -4.16
CA ALA A 183 -13.49 -1.49 -5.57
C ALA A 183 -14.38 -2.44 -6.38
N ASP A 184 -14.85 -1.96 -7.53
CA ASP A 184 -15.57 -2.72 -8.55
C ASP A 184 -14.62 -3.50 -9.48
N GLY A 185 -13.44 -2.94 -9.78
CA GLY A 185 -12.42 -3.55 -10.63
C GLY A 185 -11.21 -4.13 -9.88
N ARG A 186 -10.37 -4.88 -10.62
CA ARG A 186 -9.15 -5.52 -10.08
C ARG A 186 -7.85 -4.79 -10.39
N PHE A 187 -7.81 -3.91 -11.39
CA PHE A 187 -6.55 -3.32 -11.87
C PHE A 187 -5.74 -2.60 -10.76
N HIS A 188 -6.41 -1.84 -9.89
CA HIS A 188 -5.78 -1.17 -8.75
C HIS A 188 -5.38 -2.14 -7.65
N LEU A 189 -6.18 -3.17 -7.43
CA LEU A 189 -5.87 -4.21 -6.46
C LEU A 189 -4.64 -5.00 -6.90
N GLU A 190 -4.52 -5.32 -8.19
CA GLU A 190 -3.37 -6.02 -8.76
C GLU A 190 -2.07 -5.26 -8.54
N SER A 191 -2.06 -3.92 -8.63
CA SER A 191 -0.85 -3.14 -8.33
C SER A 191 -0.41 -3.31 -6.87
N VAL A 192 -1.35 -3.30 -5.91
CA VAL A 192 -1.03 -3.54 -4.49
C VAL A 192 -0.56 -4.97 -4.26
N MET A 193 -1.19 -5.96 -4.89
CA MET A 193 -0.79 -7.37 -4.78
C MET A 193 0.64 -7.58 -5.30
N ILE A 194 0.95 -7.05 -6.48
CA ILE A 194 2.31 -7.12 -7.06
C ILE A 194 3.36 -6.51 -6.13
N HIS A 195 3.05 -5.37 -5.52
CA HIS A 195 3.97 -4.69 -4.59
C HIS A 195 4.09 -5.42 -3.23
N ASN A 196 3.02 -6.09 -2.79
CA ASN A 196 2.90 -6.67 -1.45
C ASN A 196 2.47 -8.16 -1.48
N PRO A 197 3.30 -9.08 -2.01
CA PRO A 197 2.88 -10.45 -2.33
C PRO A 197 2.57 -11.35 -1.13
N ASP A 198 3.06 -11.02 0.06
CA ASP A 198 2.94 -11.87 1.26
C ASP A 198 1.64 -11.63 2.05
N PHE A 199 0.81 -10.66 1.64
CA PHE A 199 -0.44 -10.30 2.32
C PHE A 199 -1.66 -11.02 1.74
N LEU A 200 -2.70 -11.20 2.56
CA LEU A 200 -3.99 -11.72 2.11
C LEU A 200 -4.88 -10.57 1.63
N PHE A 201 -5.40 -10.71 0.41
CA PHE A 201 -6.22 -9.68 -0.23
C PHE A 201 -7.67 -10.13 -0.39
N TYR A 202 -8.57 -9.22 -0.06
CA TYR A 202 -10.00 -9.36 -0.27
C TYR A 202 -10.50 -8.15 -1.02
N ARG A 203 -11.39 -8.35 -1.99
CA ARG A 203 -12.08 -7.27 -2.69
C ARG A 203 -13.52 -7.23 -2.25
N TYR A 204 -13.97 -6.09 -1.75
CA TYR A 204 -15.38 -5.80 -1.56
C TYR A 204 -15.88 -5.00 -2.76
N ASN A 205 -16.86 -5.55 -3.49
CA ASN A 205 -17.56 -4.82 -4.54
C ASN A 205 -18.73 -4.03 -3.93
N PRO A 206 -18.71 -2.68 -3.94
CA PRO A 206 -19.80 -1.88 -3.37
C PRO A 206 -21.14 -1.98 -4.10
N PHE A 207 -21.14 -2.46 -5.35
CA PHE A 207 -22.37 -2.64 -6.12
C PHE A 207 -23.08 -3.94 -5.74
N ASP A 208 -22.34 -5.06 -5.76
CA ASP A 208 -22.92 -6.38 -5.50
C ASP A 208 -22.92 -6.74 -4.01
N LYS A 209 -22.18 -5.99 -3.18
CA LYS A 209 -21.96 -6.23 -1.75
C LYS A 209 -21.31 -7.58 -1.46
N ILE A 210 -20.50 -8.07 -2.39
CA ILE A 210 -19.79 -9.35 -2.30
C ILE A 210 -18.33 -9.09 -1.92
N ILE A 211 -17.83 -9.91 -0.99
CA ILE A 211 -16.39 -10.02 -0.70
C ILE A 211 -15.83 -11.26 -1.40
N THR A 212 -14.77 -11.07 -2.18
CA THR A 212 -14.00 -12.16 -2.79
C THR A 212 -12.58 -12.15 -2.26
N GLU A 213 -12.01 -13.33 -1.97
CA GLU A 213 -10.56 -13.46 -1.77
C GLU A 213 -9.88 -13.35 -3.13
N GLU A 214 -8.83 -12.54 -3.21
CA GLU A 214 -8.17 -12.20 -4.46
C GLU A 214 -6.72 -12.69 -4.44
N LYS A 215 -6.33 -13.35 -5.53
CA LYS A 215 -4.97 -13.87 -5.74
C LYS A 215 -4.39 -13.33 -7.03
N TYR A 216 -3.08 -13.19 -7.03
CA TYR A 216 -2.31 -12.84 -8.21
C TYR A 216 -1.40 -14.02 -8.58
N ASP A 217 -1.40 -14.38 -9.87
CA ASP A 217 -0.51 -15.44 -10.36
C ASP A 217 0.89 -14.86 -10.60
N TYR A 218 1.68 -14.83 -9.54
CA TYR A 218 3.07 -14.36 -9.59
C TYR A 218 3.93 -15.22 -10.53
N LYS A 219 3.66 -16.53 -10.63
CA LYS A 219 4.43 -17.42 -11.50
C LYS A 219 4.21 -17.03 -12.95
N LEU A 220 2.95 -16.94 -13.38
CA LEU A 220 2.59 -16.49 -14.71
C LEU A 220 3.14 -15.08 -15.01
N PHE A 221 3.03 -14.17 -14.05
CA PHE A 221 3.59 -12.82 -14.18
C PHE A 221 5.10 -12.84 -14.46
N TYR A 222 5.89 -13.55 -13.65
CA TYR A 222 7.33 -13.65 -13.85
C TYR A 222 7.68 -14.38 -15.15
N ASP A 223 6.94 -15.42 -15.52
CA ASP A 223 7.16 -16.17 -16.75
C ASP A 223 6.91 -15.31 -17.98
N ILE A 224 5.82 -14.54 -18.02
CA ILE A 224 5.55 -13.57 -19.09
C ILE A 224 6.69 -12.56 -19.17
N ARG A 225 7.09 -11.94 -18.05
CA ARG A 225 8.15 -10.92 -18.03
C ARG A 225 9.49 -11.48 -18.50
N LYS A 226 9.87 -12.67 -18.04
CA LYS A 226 11.09 -13.36 -18.48
C LYS A 226 11.05 -13.67 -19.97
N ASN A 227 9.91 -14.12 -20.50
CA ASN A 227 9.76 -14.43 -21.92
C ASN A 227 9.86 -13.16 -22.78
N GLU A 228 9.24 -12.05 -22.37
CA GLU A 228 9.38 -10.77 -23.08
C GLU A 228 10.81 -10.25 -23.04
N ILE A 229 11.51 -10.34 -21.89
CA ILE A 229 12.94 -9.98 -21.81
C ILE A 229 13.76 -10.83 -22.77
N LYS A 230 13.56 -12.17 -22.80
CA LYS A 230 14.28 -13.09 -23.69
C LYS A 230 14.11 -12.74 -25.17
N LYS A 231 12.90 -12.34 -25.60
CA LYS A 231 12.65 -11.88 -26.97
C LYS A 231 13.49 -10.64 -27.32
N CYS A 232 13.69 -9.76 -26.35
CA CYS A 232 14.38 -8.48 -26.53
C CYS A 232 15.92 -8.58 -26.48
N VAL A 233 16.51 -9.66 -25.94
CA VAL A 233 17.97 -9.78 -25.76
C VAL A 233 18.74 -9.61 -27.08
N ASN A 234 18.18 -10.06 -28.20
CA ASN A 234 18.83 -10.01 -29.52
C ASN A 234 18.32 -8.85 -30.40
N CYS A 235 17.55 -7.91 -29.84
CA CYS A 235 17.06 -6.77 -30.59
C CYS A 235 18.21 -5.80 -30.92
N LYS A 236 18.38 -5.48 -32.20
CA LYS A 236 19.39 -4.52 -32.69
C LYS A 236 18.94 -3.06 -32.60
N SER A 237 17.64 -2.84 -32.46
CA SER A 237 17.03 -1.51 -32.42
C SER A 237 16.00 -1.46 -31.29
N ILE A 238 15.99 -0.36 -30.53
CA ILE A 238 15.07 -0.14 -29.42
C ILE A 238 14.28 1.15 -29.70
N GLY A 239 12.94 1.06 -29.63
CA GLY A 239 12.06 2.22 -29.67
C GLY A 239 11.62 2.59 -28.26
N ILE A 240 11.90 3.84 -27.84
CA ILE A 240 11.46 4.35 -26.54
C ILE A 240 10.18 5.17 -26.75
N LYS A 241 9.06 4.72 -26.18
CA LYS A 241 7.79 5.43 -26.25
C LYS A 241 7.62 6.32 -25.02
N LEU A 242 7.64 7.63 -25.23
CA LEU A 242 7.28 8.63 -24.22
C LEU A 242 5.83 9.07 -24.43
N SER A 243 5.00 8.99 -23.39
CA SER A 243 3.67 9.59 -23.40
C SER A 243 3.78 11.07 -23.02
N PRO A 244 3.33 12.02 -23.86
CA PRO A 244 3.25 13.43 -23.49
C PRO A 244 2.02 13.73 -22.63
N LEU A 245 1.18 12.74 -22.30
CA LEU A 245 -0.06 12.94 -21.55
C LEU A 245 0.24 13.14 -20.05
N GLY A 246 -0.04 14.34 -19.56
CA GLY A 246 0.08 14.74 -18.17
C GLY A 246 1.42 14.34 -17.55
N ARG A 247 1.38 13.69 -16.38
CA ARG A 247 2.57 13.26 -15.62
C ARG A 247 2.99 11.80 -15.88
N GLN A 248 2.58 11.21 -17.01
CA GLN A 248 2.91 9.82 -17.34
C GLN A 248 4.36 9.62 -17.83
N GLY A 249 4.95 10.67 -18.42
CA GLY A 249 6.30 10.66 -18.97
C GLY A 249 7.29 11.39 -18.07
N SER A 250 8.50 10.83 -17.91
CA SER A 250 9.62 11.52 -17.25
C SER A 250 10.81 11.61 -18.20
N PHE A 251 11.13 12.84 -18.63
CA PHE A 251 12.31 13.10 -19.46
C PHE A 251 13.61 12.72 -18.75
N ASN A 252 13.67 12.89 -17.43
CA ASN A 252 14.83 12.52 -16.62
C ASN A 252 15.14 11.02 -16.69
N ILE A 253 14.11 10.17 -16.79
CA ILE A 253 14.30 8.72 -16.96
C ILE A 253 14.90 8.45 -18.34
N ILE A 254 14.40 9.11 -19.38
CA ILE A 254 14.88 8.92 -20.76
C ILE A 254 16.33 9.38 -20.91
N THR A 255 16.72 10.49 -20.30
CA THR A 255 18.10 10.98 -20.36
C THR A 255 19.08 10.03 -19.70
N ASN A 256 18.63 9.21 -18.73
CA ASN A 256 19.44 8.22 -18.05
C ASN A 256 19.53 6.88 -18.80
N ILE A 257 18.73 6.68 -19.85
CA ILE A 257 18.85 5.49 -20.70
C ILE A 257 20.07 5.69 -21.62
N PRO A 258 21.07 4.80 -21.57
CA PRO A 258 22.26 4.92 -22.42
C PRO A 258 21.86 5.01 -23.89
N ARG A 259 22.36 6.02 -24.59
CA ARG A 259 22.25 6.08 -26.05
C ARG A 259 23.30 5.11 -26.61
N VAL A 260 22.82 4.02 -27.20
CA VAL A 260 23.65 3.02 -27.90
C VAL A 260 23.95 3.53 -29.30
#